data_AF-A0A7W9YKA0-F1
#
_entry.id   AF-A0A7W9YKA0-F1
#
_cell.length_a   1.000
_cell.length_b   1.000
_cell.length_c   1.000
_cell.angle_alpha   90.00
_cell.angle_beta   90.00
_cell.angle_gamma   90.00
#
_symmetry.space_group_name_H-M   'P 1'
#
loop_
_entity.id
_entity.type
_entity.pdbx_description
1 polymer ?
#
loop_
_entity_poly.entity_id
_entity_poly.type
_entity_poly.pdbx_seq_one_letter_code
_entity_poly.pdbx_strand_id
1 'polypeptide(L)' 'MSDEKPYAVVTVADVFAEVRAMSGQLSAIGTQLAAMERRVADLEQRADATDRWRYALPISTLSALVAAVAAVLTAVLS' A
#
# COMPACT_ATOMS: atom_id res chain seq x y z
N MET A 1 24.61 36.07 46.00
CA MET A 1 24.63 34.78 45.26
C MET A 1 23.79 34.98 44.02
N SER A 2 24.41 35.30 42.90
CA SER A 2 23.71 35.47 41.63
C SER A 2 23.44 34.10 41.04
N ASP A 3 22.17 33.80 40.83
CA ASP A 3 21.64 32.58 40.21
C ASP A 3 21.92 32.63 38.70
N GLU A 4 23.13 32.23 38.30
CA GLU A 4 23.52 32.15 36.90
C GLU A 4 22.95 30.86 36.29
N LYS A 5 21.72 30.97 35.77
CA LYS A 5 21.14 29.89 34.97
C LYS A 5 22.04 29.60 33.78
N PRO A 6 22.48 28.35 33.56
CA PRO A 6 23.33 28.03 32.42
C PRO A 6 22.51 28.21 31.13
N TYR A 7 22.86 29.23 30.33
CA TYR A 7 22.33 29.40 28.99
C TYR A 7 23.18 28.55 28.02
N ALA A 8 22.53 27.66 27.27
CA ALA A 8 23.19 26.96 26.17
C ALA A 8 23.41 27.94 25.01
N VAL A 9 24.66 28.11 24.59
CA VAL A 9 25.00 28.92 23.41
C VAL A 9 24.72 28.07 22.17
N VAL A 10 23.64 28.40 21.46
CA VAL A 10 23.34 27.81 20.15
C VAL A 10 24.02 28.65 19.08
N THR A 11 24.85 28.01 18.26
CA THR A 11 25.51 28.69 17.15
C THR A 11 24.66 28.62 15.89
N VAL A 12 24.94 29.53 14.94
CA VAL A 12 24.33 29.48 13.61
C VAL A 12 24.66 28.16 12.89
N ALA A 13 25.83 27.56 13.17
CA ALA A 13 26.21 26.27 12.63
C ALA A 13 25.30 25.14 13.12
N ASP A 14 24.90 25.16 14.39
CA ASP A 14 23.97 24.18 14.97
C ASP A 14 22.60 24.25 14.30
N VAL A 15 22.08 25.47 14.13
CA VAL A 15 20.80 25.70 13.43
C VAL A 15 20.90 25.21 11.97
N PHE A 16 22.01 25.48 11.29
CA PHE A 16 22.20 25.06 9.91
C PHE A 16 22.31 23.54 9.77
N ALA A 17 22.96 22.87 10.73
CA ALA A 17 23.03 21.42 10.80
C ALA A 17 21.63 20.80 10.98
N GLU A 18 20.82 21.36 11.89
CA GLU A 18 19.45 20.89 12.13
C GLU A 18 18.56 21.09 10.90
N VAL A 19 18.63 22.25 10.24
CA VAL A 19 17.89 22.52 9.00
C VAL A 19 18.27 21.53 7.90
N ARG A 20 19.56 21.21 7.76
CA ARG A 20 20.03 20.20 6.80
C ARG A 20 19.50 18.80 7.15
N ALA A 21 19.51 18.44 8.42
CA ALA A 21 18.97 17.16 8.89
C ALA A 21 17.47 17.05 8.60
N MET A 22 16.70 18.09 8.93
CA MET A 22 15.26 18.17 8.61
C MET A 22 15.00 18.09 7.11
N SER A 23 15.79 18.77 6.29
CA SER A 23 15.69 18.68 4.83
C SER A 23 15.91 17.25 4.32
N GLY A 24 16.89 16.53 4.87
CA GLY A 24 17.13 15.12 4.57
C GLY A 24 15.95 14.23 4.97
N GLN A 25 15.38 14.45 6.16
CA GLN A 25 14.20 13.71 6.62
C GLN A 25 12.98 13.97 5.73
N LEU A 26 12.73 15.22 5.34
CA LEU A 26 11.64 15.56 4.41
C LEU A 26 11.81 14.90 3.05
N SER A 27 13.04 14.85 2.53
CA SER A 27 13.33 14.13 1.29
C SER A 27 13.04 12.62 1.43
N ALA A 28 13.46 12.01 2.54
CA ALA A 28 13.18 10.61 2.83
C ALA A 28 11.67 10.35 2.96
N ILE A 29 10.91 11.21 3.64
CA ILE A 29 9.45 11.12 3.73
C ILE A 29 8.81 11.23 2.35
N GLY A 30 9.24 12.18 1.51
CA GLY A 30 8.73 12.34 0.15
C GLY A 30 8.93 11.08 -0.71
N THR A 31 10.10 10.44 -0.61
CA THR A 31 10.35 9.18 -1.32
C THR A 31 9.50 8.02 -0.81
N GLN A 32 9.27 7.94 0.51
CA GLN A 32 8.39 6.94 1.10
C GLN A 32 6.92 7.14 0.69
N LEU A 33 6.44 8.38 0.67
CA LEU A 33 5.08 8.73 0.20
C LEU A 33 4.88 8.30 -1.25
N ALA A 34 5.81 8.65 -2.14
CA ALA A 34 5.73 8.23 -3.54
C ALA A 34 5.74 6.70 -3.71
N ALA A 35 6.47 5.98 -2.85
CA ALA A 35 6.45 4.51 -2.84
C ALA A 35 5.11 3.96 -2.33
N MET A 36 4.52 4.58 -1.31
CA MET A 36 3.20 4.20 -0.79
C MET A 36 2.08 4.45 -1.81
N GLU A 37 2.08 5.59 -2.48
CA GLU A 37 1.11 5.91 -3.53
C GLU A 37 1.11 4.86 -4.65
N ARG A 38 2.29 4.42 -5.10
CA ARG A 38 2.41 3.33 -6.09
C ARG A 38 1.84 2.02 -5.59
N ARG A 39 2.05 1.69 -4.30
CA ARG A 39 1.50 0.46 -3.70
C ARG A 39 -0.02 0.52 -3.60
N VAL A 40 -0.58 1.68 -3.22
CA VAL A 40 -2.02 1.88 -3.18
C VAL A 40 -2.62 1.71 -4.56
N ALA A 41 -2.04 2.35 -5.59
CA ALA A 41 -2.50 2.22 -6.97
C ALA A 41 -2.45 0.76 -7.49
N ASP A 42 -1.40 0.00 -7.17
CA ASP A 42 -1.32 -1.43 -7.50
C ASP A 42 -2.43 -2.25 -6.80
N LEU A 43 -2.67 -1.98 -5.51
CA LEU A 43 -3.71 -2.66 -4.76
C LEU A 43 -5.11 -2.34 -5.28
N GLU A 44 -5.38 -1.07 -5.62
CA GLU A 44 -6.63 -0.65 -6.25
C GLU A 44 -6.84 -1.35 -7.59
N GLN A 45 -5.81 -1.42 -8.44
CA GLN A 45 -5.90 -2.12 -9.73
C GLN A 45 -6.19 -3.62 -9.54
N ARG A 46 -5.62 -4.26 -8.52
CA ARG A 46 -5.86 -5.67 -8.20
C ARG A 46 -7.25 -5.90 -7.61
N ALA A 47 -7.75 -4.96 -6.80
CA ALA A 47 -9.12 -4.98 -6.29
C ALA A 47 -10.12 -4.85 -7.44
N ASP A 48 -9.94 -3.88 -8.33
CA ASP A 48 -10.77 -3.68 -9.52
C ASP A 48 -10.77 -4.89 -10.44
N ALA A 49 -9.61 -5.53 -10.64
CA ALA A 49 -9.53 -6.76 -11.42
C ALA A 49 -10.37 -7.85 -10.75
N THR A 50 -10.22 -8.05 -9.44
CA THR A 50 -10.95 -9.08 -8.67
C THR A 50 -12.45 -8.83 -8.69
N ASP A 51 -12.89 -7.59 -8.54
CA ASP A 51 -14.30 -7.22 -8.63
C ASP A 51 -14.85 -7.43 -10.04
N ARG A 52 -14.08 -7.11 -11.08
CA ARG A 52 -14.45 -7.46 -12.46
C ARG A 52 -14.61 -8.96 -12.65
N TRP A 53 -13.73 -9.80 -12.10
CA TRP A 53 -13.89 -11.26 -12.17
C TRP A 53 -15.14 -11.75 -11.43
N ARG A 54 -15.46 -11.15 -10.29
CA ARG A 54 -16.68 -11.47 -9.52
C ARG A 54 -17.96 -11.10 -10.27
N TYR A 55 -17.99 -9.93 -10.92
CA TYR A 55 -19.16 -9.51 -11.70
C TYR A 55 -19.21 -10.14 -13.10
N ALA A 56 -18.08 -10.56 -13.67
CA ALA A 56 -18.01 -11.22 -14.98
C ALA A 56 -18.35 -12.71 -14.94
N LEU A 57 -18.35 -13.35 -13.77
CA LEU A 57 -18.79 -14.72 -13.59
C LEU A 57 -20.23 -14.73 -13.06
N PRO A 58 -21.27 -14.72 -13.91
CA PRO A 58 -22.61 -14.93 -13.42
C PRO A 58 -22.67 -16.30 -12.74
N ILE A 59 -23.34 -16.39 -11.59
CA ILE A 59 -23.50 -17.63 -10.81
C ILE A 59 -23.99 -18.80 -11.70
N SER A 60 -24.73 -18.48 -12.77
CA SER A 60 -25.14 -19.43 -13.80
C SER A 60 -23.99 -20.13 -14.52
N THR A 61 -22.83 -19.49 -14.73
CA THR A 61 -21.65 -20.13 -15.35
C THR A 61 -21.02 -21.14 -14.40
N LEU A 62 -20.95 -20.85 -13.11
CA LEU A 62 -20.48 -21.81 -12.09
C LEU A 62 -21.43 -23.01 -11.99
N SER A 63 -22.74 -22.78 -11.94
CA SER A 63 -23.74 -23.86 -11.94
C SER A 63 -23.70 -24.69 -13.23
N ALA A 64 -23.51 -24.05 -14.38
CA ALA A 64 -23.35 -24.75 -15.66
C ALA A 64 -22.07 -25.58 -15.70
N LEU A 65 -20.98 -25.10 -15.12
CA LEU A 65 -19.72 -25.84 -15.03
C LEU A 65 -19.86 -27.07 -14.12
N VAL A 66 -20.51 -26.92 -12.96
CA VAL A 66 -20.81 -28.03 -12.04
C VAL A 66 -21.73 -29.06 -12.70
N ALA A 67 -22.78 -28.61 -13.39
CA ALA A 67 -23.69 -29.49 -14.12
C ALA A 67 -22.99 -30.24 -15.26
N ALA A 68 -22.10 -29.56 -16.00
CA ALA A 68 -21.30 -30.18 -17.06
C ALA A 68 -20.36 -31.25 -16.49
N VAL A 69 -19.67 -30.99 -15.38
CA VAL A 69 -18.82 -31.97 -14.71
C VAL A 69 -19.64 -33.16 -14.20
N ALA A 70 -20.80 -32.91 -13.58
CA ALA A 70 -21.70 -33.98 -13.12
C ALA A 70 -22.21 -34.83 -14.28
N ALA A 71 -22.54 -34.23 -15.42
CA ALA A 71 -22.98 -34.93 -16.62
C ALA A 71 -21.86 -35.80 -17.21
N VAL A 72 -20.63 -35.29 -17.29
CA VAL A 72 -19.46 -36.08 -17.74
C VAL A 72 -19.18 -37.24 -16.80
N LEU A 73 -19.18 -37.01 -15.49
CA LEU A 73 -18.99 -38.07 -14.50
C LEU A 73 -20.08 -39.13 -14.61
N THR A 74 -21.34 -38.71 -14.76
CA THR A 74 -22.47 -39.64 -14.94
C THR A 74 -22.30 -40.44 -16.22
N ALA A 75 -21.94 -39.82 -17.33
CA ALA A 75 -21.74 -40.48 -18.61
C ALA A 75 -20.55 -41.46 -18.64
N VAL A 76 -19.54 -41.26 -17.77
CA VAL A 76 -18.40 -42.18 -17.63
C VAL A 76 -18.68 -43.31 -16.65
N LEU A 77 -19.50 -43.07 -15.62
CA LEU A 77 -19.88 -44.09 -14.63
C LEU A 77 -21.11 -44.92 -15.03
N SER A 78 -21.90 -44.48 -16.01
CA SER A 78 -23.03 -45.21 -16.60
C SER A 78 -22.58 -46.19 -17.68
#